data_AF-F0BGQ8-F1
#
_entry.id   AF-F0BGQ8-F1
#
_cell.length_a   1.000
_cell.length_b   1.000
_cell.length_c   1.000
_cell.angle_alpha   90.00
_cell.angle_beta   90.00
_cell.angle_gamma   90.00
#
_symmetry.space_group_name_H-M   'P 1'
#
loop_
_entity.id
_entity.type
_entity.pdbx_description
1 polymer ?
#
loop_
_entity_poly.entity_id
_entity_poly.type
_entity_poly.pdbx_seq_one_letter_code
_entity_poly.pdbx_strand_id
1 'polypeptide(L)' 'AGMARVDVFLCADGRIVINEVNTLPGFTRISMYPKLWQASGLDYRSLITQLIELALQRHADDQLLRSAVDTRA' A
#
# COMPACT_ATOMS: atom_id res chain seq x y z
N ALA A 1 0.64 6.19 4.71
CA ALA A 1 1.20 5.01 4.00
C ALA A 1 0.20 3.86 4.03
N GLY A 2 0.33 2.86 3.14
CA GLY A 2 -0.63 1.76 3.00
C GLY A 2 -0.28 0.84 1.84
N MET A 3 -1.27 0.45 1.04
CA MET A 3 -1.11 -0.42 -0.14
C MET A 3 -1.81 0.14 -1.37
N ALA A 4 -1.27 -0.17 -2.54
CA ALA A 4 -1.96 -0.08 -3.82
C ALA A 4 -1.32 -1.07 -4.81
N ARG A 5 -2.08 -1.54 -5.79
CA ARG A 5 -1.55 -2.18 -7.00
C ARG A 5 -1.74 -1.19 -8.16
N VAL A 6 -0.66 -0.92 -8.90
CA VAL A 6 -0.71 -0.06 -10.09
C VAL A 6 -0.64 -0.96 -11.31
N ASP A 7 -1.71 -0.98 -12.07
CA ASP A 7 -1.80 -1.73 -13.31
C ASP A 7 -1.41 -0.80 -14.47
N VAL A 8 -0.50 -1.27 -15.32
CA VAL A 8 0.05 -0.50 -16.44
C VAL A 8 -0.09 -1.25 -17.76
N PHE A 9 -0.19 -0.51 -18.85
CA PHE A 9 0.07 -0.99 -20.20
C PHE A 9 1.49 -0.60 -20.60
N LEU A 10 2.26 -1.57 -21.11
CA LEU A 10 3.54 -1.33 -21.78
C LEU A 10 3.31 -1.37 -23.29
N CYS A 11 3.42 -0.21 -23.95
CA CYS A 11 3.28 -0.09 -25.39
C CYS A 11 4.51 -0.65 -26.12
N ALA A 12 4.33 -1.04 -27.39
CA ALA A 12 5.42 -1.62 -28.20
C ALA A 12 6.60 -0.65 -28.43
N ASP A 13 6.35 0.67 -28.36
CA ASP A 13 7.35 1.73 -28.42
C ASP A 13 8.03 2.02 -27.06
N GLY A 14 7.75 1.20 -26.03
CA GLY A 14 8.30 1.33 -24.70
C GLY A 14 7.58 2.34 -23.80
N ARG A 15 6.53 3.02 -24.28
CA ARG A 15 5.74 3.92 -23.41
C ARG A 15 5.01 3.11 -22.34
N ILE A 16 4.99 3.64 -21.13
CA ILE A 16 4.23 3.09 -20.01
C ILE A 16 3.00 3.98 -19.81
N VAL A 17 1.82 3.37 -19.84
CA VAL A 17 0.54 4.04 -19.58
C VAL A 17 -0.07 3.45 -18.33
N ILE A 18 -0.35 4.28 -17.33
CA ILE A 18 -1.06 3.85 -16.13
C ILE A 18 -2.52 3.58 -16.49
N ASN A 19 -3.00 2.38 -16.19
CA ASN A 19 -4.39 1.98 -16.42
C ASN A 19 -5.25 2.24 -15.17
N GLU A 20 -4.86 1.65 -14.04
CA GLU A 20 -5.62 1.72 -12.78
C GLU A 20 -4.67 1.79 -11.59
N VAL A 21 -5.07 2.55 -10.57
CA VAL A 21 -4.51 2.46 -9.22
C VAL A 21 -5.56 1.82 -8.31
N ASN A 22 -5.35 0.56 -7.94
CA ASN A 22 -6.26 -0.19 -7.09
C ASN A 22 -5.83 -0.10 -5.62
N THR A 23 -6.61 0.58 -4.80
CA THR A 23 -6.34 0.81 -3.37
C THR A 23 -6.79 -0.33 -2.46
N LEU A 24 -7.52 -1.31 -2.99
CA LEU A 24 -7.92 -2.53 -2.29
C LEU A 24 -7.70 -3.76 -3.19
N PRO A 25 -6.43 -4.10 -3.47
CA PRO A 25 -6.12 -5.20 -4.36
C PRO A 25 -6.54 -6.53 -3.73
N GLY A 26 -6.80 -7.53 -4.56
CA GLY A 26 -7.03 -8.90 -4.10
C GLY A 26 -5.91 -9.34 -3.14
N PHE A 27 -6.30 -9.94 -2.01
CA PHE A 27 -5.39 -10.23 -0.90
C PHE A 27 -5.32 -11.72 -0.55
N THR A 28 -5.79 -12.62 -1.43
CA THR A 28 -5.65 -14.07 -1.22
C THR A 28 -4.24 -14.55 -1.58
N ARG A 29 -3.88 -15.76 -1.18
CA ARG A 29 -2.57 -16.38 -1.52
C ARG A 29 -2.29 -16.48 -3.03
N ILE A 30 -3.33 -16.48 -3.86
CA ILE A 30 -3.19 -16.51 -5.32
C ILE A 30 -3.26 -15.13 -5.97
N SER A 31 -3.57 -14.08 -5.21
CA SER A 31 -3.72 -12.73 -5.74
C SER A 31 -2.39 -12.12 -6.15
N MET A 32 -2.44 -11.19 -7.12
CA MET A 32 -1.23 -10.59 -7.68
C MET A 32 -0.46 -9.75 -6.65
N TYR A 33 -1.16 -8.95 -5.82
CA TYR A 33 -0.49 -8.05 -4.89
C TYR A 33 0.43 -8.80 -3.89
N PRO A 34 -0.02 -9.83 -3.17
CA PRO A 34 0.89 -10.57 -2.29
C PRO A 34 1.96 -11.38 -3.04
N LYS A 35 1.67 -11.87 -4.24
CA LYS A 35 2.65 -12.59 -5.08
C LYS A 35 3.81 -11.71 -5.53
N LEU A 36 3.55 -10.45 -5.92
CA LEU A 36 4.60 -9.50 -6.30
C LEU A 36 5.55 -9.19 -5.14
N TRP A 37 5.01 -9.04 -3.93
CA TRP A 37 5.81 -8.89 -2.71
C TRP A 37 6.63 -10.14 -2.39
N GLN A 38 6.03 -11.33 -2.53
CA GLN A 38 6.74 -12.59 -2.35
C GLN A 38 7.90 -12.75 -3.34
N ALA A 39 7.69 -12.41 -4.60
CA ALA A 39 8.75 -12.39 -5.62
C ALA A 39 9.85 -11.37 -5.31
N SER A 40 9.54 -10.34 -4.52
CA SER A 40 10.49 -9.33 -4.04
C SER A 40 11.17 -9.71 -2.71
N GLY A 41 10.91 -10.91 -2.18
CA GLY A 41 11.52 -11.43 -0.95
C GLY A 41 10.72 -11.20 0.33
N LEU A 42 9.53 -10.61 0.26
CA LEU A 42 8.66 -10.39 1.43
C LEU A 42 7.54 -11.42 1.47
N ASP A 43 7.57 -12.33 2.44
CA ASP A 43 6.55 -13.36 2.57
C ASP A 43 5.18 -12.78 3.00
N TYR A 44 4.13 -13.57 2.78
CA TYR A 44 2.74 -13.16 3.03
C TYR A 44 2.48 -12.72 4.48
N ARG A 45 3.10 -13.37 5.47
CA ARG A 45 2.93 -13.02 6.88
C ARG A 45 3.60 -11.68 7.16
N SER A 46 4.83 -11.52 6.71
CA SER A 46 5.60 -10.28 6.86
C SER A 46 4.91 -9.10 6.18
N LEU A 47 4.32 -9.31 5.00
CA LEU A 47 3.51 -8.29 4.32
C LEU A 47 2.30 -7.84 5.16
N ILE A 48 1.56 -8.77 5.76
CA ILE A 48 0.43 -8.43 6.64
C ILE A 48 0.92 -7.64 7.85
N THR A 49 2.00 -8.11 8.49
CA THR A 49 2.60 -7.43 9.64
C THR A 49 2.98 -6.00 9.28
N GLN A 50 3.66 -5.80 8.15
CA GLN A 50 4.07 -4.47 7.70
C GLN A 50 2.86 -3.54 7.45
N LEU A 51 1.78 -4.05 6.87
CA LEU A 51 0.57 -3.23 6.66
C LEU A 51 -0.11 -2.83 7.98
N ILE A 52 -0.09 -3.70 8.99
CA ILE A 52 -0.60 -3.38 10.33
C ILE A 52 0.28 -2.31 10.98
N GLU A 53 1.61 -2.45 10.92
CA GLU A 53 2.55 -1.46 11.44
C GLU A 53 2.37 -0.09 10.78
N LEU A 54 2.23 -0.05 9.45
CA LEU A 54 1.96 1.19 8.71
C LEU A 54 0.63 1.83 9.13
N ALA A 55 -0.40 1.01 9.43
CA ALA A 55 -1.68 1.52 9.90
C ALA A 55 -1.58 2.13 11.31
N LEU A 56 -0.85 1.48 12.21
CA LEU A 56 -0.60 1.99 13.57
C LEU A 56 0.23 3.28 13.54
N GLN A 57 1.28 3.34 12.71
CA GLN A 57 2.10 4.54 12.54
C GLN A 57 1.24 5.71 12.05
N ARG A 58 0.45 5.50 10.99
CA ARG A 58 -0.46 6.54 10.47
C ARG A 58 -1.45 7.00 11.54
N HIS A 59 -1.99 6.08 12.33
CA HIS A 59 -2.92 6.43 13.40
C HIS A 59 -2.25 7.32 14.46
N ALA A 60 -1.03 6.97 14.88
CA ALA A 60 -0.27 7.79 15.84
C ALA A 60 0.03 9.19 15.29
N ASP A 61 0.45 9.29 14.03
CA ASP A 61 0.71 10.56 13.35
C ASP A 61 -0.56 11.45 13.31
N ASP A 62 -1.71 10.85 12.95
CA ASP A 62 -3.00 11.55 12.92
C ASP A 62 -3.41 12.06 14.32
N GLN A 63 -3.15 11.30 15.39
CA GLN A 63 -3.46 11.74 16.76
C GLN A 63 -2.63 12.96 17.18
N LEU A 64 -1.35 13.01 16.80
CA LEU A 64 -0.48 14.16 17.06
C LEU A 64 -0.96 15.41 16.31
N LEU A 65 -1.36 15.24 15.05
CA LEU A 65 -1.90 16.34 14.25
C LEU A 65 -3.22 16.88 14.82
N ARG A 66 -4.10 15.99 15.31
CA ARG A 66 -5.36 16.38 15.96
C ARG A 66 -5.13 17.18 17.24
N SER A 67 -4.30 16.68 18.15
CA SER A 67 -4.02 17.37 19.41
C SER A 67 -3.36 18.73 19.19
N ALA A 68 -2.55 18.89 18.14
CA ALA A 68 -1.95 20.17 17.79
C ALA A 68 -2.96 21.24 17.36
N VAL A 69 -4.10 20.84 16.77
CA VAL A 69 -5.21 21.76 16.46
C VAL A 69 -6.00 22.07 17.73
N ASP A 70 -6.31 21.05 18.53
CA ASP A 70 -7.14 21.20 19.73
C ASP A 70 -6.47 22.06 20.81
N THR A 71 -5.14 22.07 20.89
CA THR A 71 -4.39 22.88 21.87
C THR A 71 -4.34 24.38 21.49
N ARG A 72 -4.82 24.76 20.29
CA ARG A 72 -4.84 26.15 19.79
C ARG A 72 -6.22 26.81 19.85
N ALA A 73 -7.26 26.08 20.29
CA ALA A 73 -8.60 26.58 20.56
C ALA A 73 -8.77 26.93 22.05
#